data_AF-B5JSL2-F1
#
_entry.id   AF-B5JSL2-F1
#
_cell.length_a   1.000
_cell.length_b   1.000
_cell.length_c   1.000
_cell.angle_alpha   90.00
_cell.angle_beta   90.00
_cell.angle_gamma   90.00
#
_symmetry.space_group_name_H-M   'P 1'
#
loop_
_entity.id
_entity.type
_entity.pdbx_description
1 polymer ?
#
loop_
_entity_poly.entity_id
_entity_poly.type
_entity_poly.pdbx_seq_one_letter_code
_entity_poly.pdbx_strand_id
1 'polypeptide(L)'
;MCELLASGQSGLNESQIFASMLERERLGSTGVGNGVAIPHSRMEGVESALIAFATLDAGVDYDSPDGEDVDMLFALLVPQECTEEHLKILASAAEMFSDQDFCQELRQSRDAEETFQKLTAWEPEREEA
;
A
#
# COMPACT_ATOMS: atom_id res chain seq x y z
N MET A 1 1.87 4.93 -9.63
CA MET A 1 1.22 5.04 -8.30
C MET A 1 1.06 6.49 -7.83
N CYS A 2 2.13 7.30 -7.79
CA CYS A 2 2.01 8.70 -7.35
C CYS A 2 1.00 9.50 -8.22
N GLU A 3 0.98 9.25 -9.53
CA GLU A 3 -0.06 9.78 -10.43
C GLU A 3 -1.48 9.35 -10.02
N LEU A 4 -1.68 8.07 -9.65
CA LEU A 4 -2.99 7.57 -9.18
C LEU A 4 -3.44 8.28 -7.90
N LEU A 5 -2.51 8.55 -6.97
CA LEU A 5 -2.81 9.27 -5.73
C LEU A 5 -3.08 10.76 -5.95
N ALA A 6 -2.43 11.37 -6.94
CA ALA A 6 -2.68 12.77 -7.32
C ALA A 6 -3.99 12.93 -8.13
N SER A 7 -4.43 11.88 -8.82
CA SER A 7 -5.65 11.91 -9.64
C SER A 7 -6.87 12.28 -8.81
N GLY A 8 -7.60 13.30 -9.26
CA GLY A 8 -8.80 13.79 -8.57
C GLY A 8 -8.53 14.67 -7.34
N GLN A 9 -7.27 14.87 -6.96
CA GLN A 9 -6.89 15.70 -5.81
C GLN A 9 -6.43 17.09 -6.26
N SER A 10 -7.17 18.12 -5.87
CA SER A 10 -6.78 19.49 -6.19
C SER A 10 -5.61 19.92 -5.31
N GLY A 11 -4.44 20.15 -5.93
CA GLY A 11 -3.26 20.70 -5.24
C GLY A 11 -2.20 19.68 -4.83
N LEU A 12 -2.42 18.38 -5.05
CA LEU A 12 -1.37 17.38 -4.88
C LEU A 12 -0.55 17.23 -6.16
N ASN A 13 0.78 17.25 -6.03
CA ASN A 13 1.70 17.06 -7.14
C ASN A 13 2.36 15.68 -7.05
N GLU A 14 2.35 14.93 -8.15
CA GLU A 14 3.01 13.62 -8.25
C GLU A 14 4.45 13.62 -7.73
N SER A 15 5.25 14.62 -8.12
CA SER A 15 6.65 14.73 -7.72
C SER A 15 6.81 14.97 -6.22
N GLN A 16 5.87 15.68 -5.59
CA GLN A 16 5.87 15.85 -4.14
C GLN A 16 5.54 14.53 -3.45
N ILE A 17 4.51 13.82 -3.92
CA ILE A 17 4.12 12.50 -3.38
C ILE A 17 5.30 11.53 -3.47
N PHE A 18 5.95 11.46 -4.64
CA PHE A 18 7.11 10.62 -4.86
C PHE A 18 8.26 10.96 -3.92
N ALA A 19 8.61 12.24 -3.80
CA ALA A 19 9.69 12.67 -2.90
C ALA A 19 9.39 12.27 -1.44
N SER A 20 8.15 12.48 -0.98
CA SER A 20 7.70 12.15 0.38
C SER A 20 7.72 10.65 0.66
N MET A 21 7.36 9.82 -0.32
CA MET A 21 7.45 8.36 -0.19
C MET A 21 8.90 7.87 -0.21
N LEU A 22 9.74 8.44 -1.08
CA LEU A 22 11.14 8.09 -1.16
C LEU A 22 11.91 8.47 0.12
N GLU A 23 11.59 9.61 0.73
CA GLU A 23 12.14 9.99 2.03
C GLU A 23 11.80 8.98 3.12
N ARG A 24 10.57 8.44 3.13
CA ARG A 24 10.20 7.37 4.03
C ARG A 24 10.96 6.08 3.72
N GLU A 25 11.01 5.66 2.46
CA GLU A 25 11.67 4.42 2.03
C GLU A 25 13.15 4.39 2.44
N ARG A 26 13.84 5.54 2.40
CA ARG A 26 15.24 5.68 2.83
C ARG A 26 15.49 5.39 4.31
N LEU A 27 14.45 5.41 5.15
CA LEU A 27 14.57 5.03 6.57
C LEU A 27 14.61 3.50 6.77
N GLY A 28 14.26 2.75 5.73
CA GLY A 28 14.20 1.29 5.71
C GLY A 28 13.04 0.82 4.85
N SER A 29 13.25 -0.35 4.22
CA SER A 29 12.29 -0.96 3.29
C SER A 29 10.88 -0.97 3.87
N THR A 30 9.90 -0.62 3.03
CA THR A 30 8.47 -0.79 3.32
C THR A 30 7.90 -2.09 2.79
N GLY A 31 8.76 -3.01 2.34
CA GLY A 31 8.41 -4.40 2.08
C GLY A 31 7.89 -5.07 3.35
N VAL A 32 6.72 -5.69 3.25
CA VAL A 32 6.11 -6.47 4.35
C VAL A 32 6.26 -7.98 4.14
N GLY A 33 6.85 -8.37 3.01
CA GLY A 33 7.03 -9.75 2.57
C GLY A 33 5.91 -10.22 1.65
N ASN A 34 5.94 -11.50 1.27
CA ASN A 34 4.98 -12.10 0.33
C ASN A 34 4.91 -11.35 -1.01
N GLY A 35 6.00 -10.75 -1.46
CA GLY A 35 6.07 -9.88 -2.65
C GLY A 35 5.27 -8.59 -2.57
N VAL A 36 4.95 -8.10 -1.36
CA VAL A 36 4.17 -6.86 -1.14
C VAL A 36 5.01 -5.77 -0.47
N ALA A 37 4.87 -4.54 -0.96
CA ALA A 37 5.32 -3.34 -0.27
C ALA A 37 4.15 -2.43 0.09
N ILE A 38 4.29 -1.70 1.20
CA ILE A 38 3.33 -0.68 1.64
C ILE A 38 3.98 0.71 1.70
N PRO A 39 4.33 1.34 0.56
CA PRO A 39 4.94 2.66 0.56
C PRO A 39 3.98 3.68 1.15
N HIS A 40 4.39 4.37 2.21
CA HIS A 40 3.51 5.28 2.93
C HIS A 40 4.17 6.61 3.24
N SER A 41 3.38 7.68 3.26
CA SER A 41 3.88 8.98 3.66
C SER A 41 2.80 9.88 4.24
N ARG A 42 3.23 10.87 5.02
CA ARG A 42 2.36 11.92 5.56
C ARG A 42 2.61 13.20 4.77
N MET A 43 1.56 13.90 4.36
CA MET A 43 1.71 15.06 3.49
C MET A 43 0.71 16.17 3.82
N GLU A 44 1.21 17.41 3.78
CA GLU A 44 0.39 18.61 3.91
C GLU A 44 -0.54 18.75 2.69
N GLY A 45 -1.77 19.21 2.90
CA GLY A 45 -2.77 19.35 1.83
C GLY A 45 -3.54 18.06 1.49
N VAL A 46 -3.26 16.95 2.18
CA VAL A 46 -4.06 15.73 2.12
C VAL A 46 -5.14 15.80 3.20
N GLU A 47 -6.41 15.79 2.79
CA GLU A 47 -7.56 15.94 3.71
C GLU A 47 -8.01 14.62 4.34
N SER A 48 -7.82 13.50 3.63
CA SER A 48 -8.19 12.16 4.09
C SER A 48 -7.17 11.14 3.59
N ALA A 49 -7.14 9.95 4.19
CA ALA A 49 -6.29 8.86 3.71
C ALA A 49 -6.61 8.53 2.24
N LEU A 50 -5.57 8.44 1.42
CA LEU A 50 -5.62 8.04 0.01
C LEU A 50 -4.82 6.77 -0.16
N ILE A 51 -5.41 5.82 -0.88
CA ILE A 51 -4.81 4.52 -1.17
C ILE A 51 -4.74 4.34 -2.68
N ALA A 52 -3.60 3.85 -3.16
CA ALA A 52 -3.46 3.33 -4.51
C ALA A 52 -2.87 1.93 -4.44
N PHE A 53 -3.46 1.00 -5.19
CA PHE A 53 -2.95 -0.35 -5.32
C PHE A 53 -2.49 -0.58 -6.76
N ALA A 54 -1.35 -1.24 -6.92
CA ALA A 54 -0.82 -1.61 -8.23
C ALA A 54 -0.15 -2.98 -8.17
N THR A 55 -0.29 -3.75 -9.24
CA THR A 55 0.49 -4.95 -9.50
C THR A 55 1.49 -4.69 -10.63
N LEU A 56 2.63 -5.35 -10.56
CA LEU A 56 3.70 -5.29 -11.57
C LEU A 56 3.73 -6.60 -12.36
N ASP A 57 4.01 -6.51 -13.66
CA ASP A 57 4.20 -7.70 -14.51
C ASP A 57 5.45 -8.51 -14.11
N ALA A 58 6.44 -7.84 -13.55
CA ALA A 58 7.67 -8.43 -13.04
C ALA A 58 8.00 -7.78 -11.69
N GLY A 59 8.36 -8.62 -10.72
CA GLY A 59 8.80 -8.16 -9.40
C GLY A 59 10.06 -7.30 -9.49
N VAL A 60 10.23 -6.42 -8.49
CA VAL A 60 11.41 -5.56 -8.35
C VAL A 60 12.09 -5.83 -7.02
N ASP A 61 13.41 -5.79 -7.01
CA ASP A 61 14.19 -5.79 -5.78
C ASP A 61 13.82 -4.55 -4.95
N TYR A 62 13.22 -4.80 -3.79
CA TYR A 62 12.68 -3.78 -2.89
C TYR A 62 13.38 -3.79 -1.52
N ASP A 63 14.53 -4.49 -1.40
CA ASP A 63 15.20 -4.73 -0.12
C ASP A 63 14.24 -5.30 0.95
N SER A 64 13.29 -6.16 0.53
CA SER A 64 12.27 -6.73 1.41
C SER A 64 12.91 -7.57 2.53
N PRO A 65 12.33 -7.59 3.76
CA PRO A 65 12.91 -8.34 4.88
C PRO A 65 13.05 -9.86 4.65
N ASP A 66 12.20 -10.44 3.81
CA ASP A 66 12.24 -11.85 3.40
C ASP A 66 13.13 -12.11 2.17
N GLY A 67 13.63 -11.05 1.53
CA GLY A 67 14.44 -11.11 0.32
C GLY A 67 13.66 -11.42 -0.96
N GLU A 68 12.31 -11.38 -0.92
CA GLU A 68 11.49 -11.56 -2.11
C GLU A 68 11.33 -10.25 -2.90
N ASP A 69 11.34 -10.38 -4.23
CA ASP A 69 11.00 -9.28 -5.13
C ASP A 69 9.53 -8.86 -4.92
N VAL A 70 9.28 -7.55 -4.96
CA VAL A 70 7.93 -6.99 -4.79
C VAL A 70 7.24 -6.87 -6.14
N ASP A 71 6.07 -7.48 -6.27
CA ASP A 71 5.18 -7.38 -7.45
C ASP A 71 3.84 -6.71 -7.12
N MET A 72 3.53 -6.45 -5.85
CA MET A 72 2.33 -5.73 -5.43
C MET A 72 2.68 -4.54 -4.53
N LEU A 73 2.09 -3.38 -4.81
CA LEU A 73 2.30 -2.16 -4.04
C LEU A 73 0.98 -1.60 -3.53
N PHE A 74 0.90 -1.39 -2.23
CA PHE A 74 -0.19 -0.69 -1.55
C PHE A 74 0.32 0.66 -1.03
N ALA A 75 0.14 1.71 -1.83
CA ALA A 75 0.61 3.04 -1.47
C ALA A 75 -0.42 3.77 -0.59
N LEU A 76 0.02 4.29 0.55
CA LEU A 76 -0.83 5.01 1.51
C LEU A 76 -0.32 6.43 1.73
N LEU A 77 -1.12 7.42 1.35
CA LEU A 77 -0.87 8.83 1.64
C LEU A 77 -1.88 9.32 2.68
N VAL A 78 -1.41 9.92 3.77
CA VAL A 78 -2.28 10.39 4.85
C VAL A 78 -2.03 11.86 5.19
N PRO A 79 -2.99 12.55 5.83
CA PRO A 79 -2.79 13.88 6.38
C PRO A 79 -1.53 13.98 7.25
N GLN A 80 -0.94 15.18 7.27
CA GLN A 80 0.26 15.46 8.07
C GLN A 80 0.01 15.23 9.56
N GLU A 81 -1.19 15.56 10.04
CA GLU A 81 -1.64 15.19 11.38
C GLU A 81 -1.82 13.67 11.47
N CYS A 82 -0.89 13.00 12.15
CA CYS A 82 -1.01 11.56 12.38
C CYS A 82 -2.09 11.29 13.42
N THR A 83 -3.18 10.69 13.00
CA THR A 83 -4.24 10.18 13.87
C THR A 83 -4.01 8.69 14.16
N GLU A 84 -4.61 8.18 15.24
CA GLU A 84 -4.64 6.74 15.52
C GLU A 84 -5.29 5.94 14.38
N GLU A 85 -6.22 6.56 13.65
CA GLU A 85 -6.90 5.98 12.50
C GLU A 85 -5.93 5.60 11.38
N HIS A 86 -4.95 6.45 11.07
CA HIS A 86 -3.96 6.16 10.02
C HIS A 86 -3.09 4.95 10.37
N LEU A 87 -2.71 4.80 11.65
CA LEU A 87 -1.97 3.64 12.12
C LEU A 87 -2.80 2.36 12.04
N LYS A 88 -4.12 2.44 12.27
CA LYS A 88 -5.03 1.30 12.08
C LYS A 88 -5.10 0.87 10.63
N ILE A 89 -5.19 1.82 9.68
CA ILE A 89 -5.17 1.49 8.24
C ILE A 89 -3.87 0.76 7.87
N LEU A 90 -2.73 1.29 8.32
CA LEU A 90 -1.42 0.67 8.04
C LEU A 90 -1.31 -0.72 8.67
N ALA A 91 -1.79 -0.90 9.90
CA ALA A 91 -1.80 -2.19 10.58
C ALA A 91 -2.71 -3.20 9.87
N SER A 92 -3.93 -2.80 9.48
CA SER A 92 -4.85 -3.65 8.72
C SER A 92 -4.29 -4.04 7.36
N ALA A 93 -3.61 -3.12 6.65
CA ALA A 93 -2.94 -3.46 5.40
C ALA A 93 -1.80 -4.47 5.62
N ALA A 94 -0.97 -4.27 6.64
CA ALA A 94 0.11 -5.21 6.97
C ALA A 94 -0.43 -6.60 7.36
N GLU A 95 -1.51 -6.66 8.13
CA GLU A 95 -2.20 -7.90 8.50
C GLU A 95 -2.79 -8.61 7.26
N MET A 96 -3.49 -7.85 6.41
CA MET A 96 -4.04 -8.35 5.14
C MET A 96 -2.98 -8.96 4.23
N PHE A 97 -1.81 -8.32 4.10
CA PHE A 97 -0.73 -8.82 3.24
C PHE A 97 0.18 -9.86 3.92
N SER A 98 -0.03 -10.13 5.21
CA SER A 98 0.59 -11.28 5.88
C SER A 98 -0.08 -12.61 5.52
N ASP A 99 -1.34 -12.56 5.08
CA ASP A 99 -2.08 -13.70 4.55
C ASP A 99 -1.57 -14.08 3.14
N GLN A 100 -0.84 -15.18 3.07
CA GLN A 100 -0.24 -15.67 1.84
C GLN A 100 -1.29 -16.14 0.82
N ASP A 101 -2.39 -16.73 1.28
CA ASP A 101 -3.45 -17.24 0.40
C ASP A 101 -4.18 -16.05 -0.24
N PHE A 102 -4.51 -15.03 0.55
CA PHE A 102 -5.08 -13.79 0.02
C PHE A 102 -4.14 -13.09 -0.99
N CYS A 103 -2.84 -13.04 -0.70
CA CYS A 103 -1.86 -12.48 -1.65
C CYS A 103 -1.82 -13.26 -2.97
N GLN A 104 -1.98 -14.59 -2.94
CA GLN A 104 -2.10 -15.39 -4.17
C GLN A 104 -3.41 -15.12 -4.91
N GLU A 105 -4.52 -14.98 -4.19
CA GLU A 105 -5.81 -14.64 -4.80
C GLU A 105 -5.80 -13.28 -5.49
N LEU A 106 -5.12 -12.28 -4.90
CA LEU A 106 -4.95 -10.96 -5.51
C LEU A 106 -4.18 -11.05 -6.83
N ARG A 107 -3.09 -11.80 -6.89
CA ARG A 107 -2.30 -12.03 -8.11
C ARG A 107 -3.08 -12.71 -9.23
N GLN A 108 -4.10 -13.48 -8.88
CA GLN A 108 -4.96 -14.18 -9.85
C GLN A 108 -6.13 -13.31 -10.36
N SER A 109 -6.28 -12.09 -9.85
CA SER A 109 -7.33 -11.17 -10.28
C SER A 109 -7.17 -10.79 -11.75
N ARG A 110 -8.29 -10.74 -12.47
CA ARG A 110 -8.30 -10.54 -13.93
C ARG A 110 -8.14 -9.09 -14.33
N ASP A 111 -8.60 -8.19 -13.48
CA ASP A 111 -8.62 -6.75 -13.71
C ASP A 111 -8.64 -5.97 -12.39
N ALA A 112 -8.55 -4.64 -12.51
CA ALA A 112 -8.53 -3.74 -11.37
C ALA A 112 -9.83 -3.77 -10.55
N GLU A 113 -10.97 -4.10 -11.15
CA GLU A 113 -12.26 -4.16 -10.46
C GLU A 113 -12.32 -5.37 -9.55
N GLU A 114 -11.91 -6.55 -10.04
CA GLU A 114 -11.82 -7.76 -9.21
C GLU A 114 -10.82 -7.57 -8.05
N THR A 115 -9.67 -6.98 -8.32
CA THR A 115 -8.67 -6.65 -7.29
C THR A 115 -9.25 -5.72 -6.24
N PHE A 116 -9.95 -4.65 -6.65
CA PHE A 116 -10.58 -3.71 -5.74
C PHE A 116 -11.66 -4.37 -4.88
N GLN A 117 -12.48 -5.25 -5.47
CA GLN A 117 -13.50 -6.01 -4.74
C GLN A 117 -12.88 -6.92 -3.68
N LYS A 118 -11.80 -7.65 -4.00
CA LYS A 118 -11.09 -8.50 -3.03
C LYS A 118 -10.49 -7.69 -1.88
N LEU A 119 -9.80 -6.59 -2.19
CA LEU A 119 -9.21 -5.70 -1.17
C LEU A 119 -10.24 -5.11 -0.22
N THR A 120 -11.41 -4.73 -0.73
CA THR A 120 -12.47 -4.09 0.08
C THR A 120 -13.39 -5.08 0.79
N ALA A 121 -13.39 -6.35 0.38
CA ALA A 121 -14.15 -7.43 1.01
C ALA A 121 -13.32 -8.26 2.01
N TRP A 122 -12.00 -8.04 2.08
CA TRP A 122 -11.15 -8.77 3.02
C TRP A 122 -11.53 -8.46 4.46
N GLU A 123 -11.70 -9.51 5.24
CA GLU A 123 -11.86 -9.45 6.69
C GLU A 123 -10.74 -10.30 7.31
N PRO A 124 -10.13 -9.87 8.43
CA PRO A 124 -9.17 -10.69 9.14
C PRO A 124 -9.83 -12.00 9.56
N GLU A 125 -9.11 -13.12 9.41
CA GLU A 125 -9.57 -14.38 9.98
C GLU A 125 -9.83 -14.17 11.47
N ARG A 126 -11.07 -14.46 11.91
CA ARG A 126 -11.38 -14.43 13.33
C ARG A 126 -10.64 -15.59 13.97
N GLU A 127 -9.59 -15.31 14.75
CA GLU A 127 -9.03 -16.31 15.66
C GLU A 127 -10.18 -16.81 16.56
N GLU A 128 -10.58 -18.07 16.38
CA GLU A 128 -11.41 -18.77 17.35
C GLU A 128 -10.60 -18.90 18.64
N ALA A 129 -10.96 -18.08 19.64
CA ALA A 129 -10.39 -18.13 20.99
C ALA A 129 -10.73 -19.43 21.74
#